data_AF-A0A0E0A7D9-F1
#
_entry.id   AF-A0A0E0A7D9-F1
#
_cell.length_a   1.000
_cell.length_b   1.000
_cell.length_c   1.000
_cell.angle_alpha   90.00
_cell.angle_beta   90.00
_cell.angle_gamma   90.00
#
_symmetry.space_group_name_H-M   'P 1'
#
loop_
_entity.id
_entity.type
_entity.pdbx_description
1 polymer ?
#
loop_
_entity_poly.entity_id
_entity_poly.type
_entity_poly.pdbx_seq_one_letter_code
_entity_poly.pdbx_strand_id
1 'polypeptide(L)'
;MIGPGEQGKLESFNLPTYGPSVDEVKEIVTKSHMFELDHIKLFEANWDPYDDSEGDVVLDGANSSLNISNLIRSVLESLIASHFGGNILDALFQEFRSLVAQHLKREKTKFALIVMSLKKIY
;
A
#
# COMPACT_ATOMS: atom_id res chain seq x y z
N MET A 1 11.34 -14.13 -19.98
CA MET A 1 10.67 -15.42 -19.72
C MET A 1 11.10 -15.85 -18.32
N ILE A 2 10.16 -15.93 -17.38
CA ILE A 2 10.43 -16.36 -16.01
C ILE A 2 10.64 -17.88 -16.03
N GLY A 3 11.68 -18.39 -15.39
CA GLY A 3 11.94 -19.84 -15.34
C GLY A 3 10.90 -20.57 -14.49
N PRO A 4 10.63 -21.88 -14.72
CA PRO A 4 9.64 -22.63 -13.94
C PRO A 4 9.87 -22.57 -12.41
N GLY A 5 11.13 -22.51 -11.95
CA GLY A 5 11.46 -22.36 -10.53
C GLY A 5 11.18 -20.96 -9.96
N GLU A 6 11.32 -19.91 -10.76
CA GLU A 6 10.99 -18.54 -10.35
C GLU A 6 9.47 -18.34 -10.31
N GLN A 7 8.75 -18.98 -11.24
CA GLN A 7 7.29 -18.99 -11.27
C GLN A 7 6.70 -19.60 -9.99
N GLY A 8 7.22 -20.74 -9.52
CA GLY A 8 6.78 -21.35 -8.26
C GLY A 8 7.09 -20.48 -7.02
N LYS A 9 8.21 -19.74 -7.02
CA LYS A 9 8.50 -18.77 -5.96
C LYS A 9 7.50 -17.61 -5.96
N LEU A 10 7.11 -17.13 -7.14
CA LEU A 10 6.10 -16.08 -7.26
C LEU A 10 4.72 -16.56 -6.77
N GLU A 11 4.31 -17.76 -7.16
CA GLU A 11 3.01 -18.34 -6.78
C GLU A 11 2.89 -18.62 -5.27
N SER A 12 4.02 -18.88 -4.60
CA SER A 12 4.06 -19.09 -3.15
C SER A 12 4.23 -17.79 -2.35
N PHE A 13 4.53 -16.67 -3.00
CA PHE A 13 4.76 -15.40 -2.33
C PHE A 13 3.44 -14.67 -2.07
N ASN A 14 3.06 -14.55 -0.80
CA ASN A 14 1.89 -13.80 -0.37
C ASN A 14 2.32 -12.58 0.45
N LEU A 15 1.63 -11.46 0.24
CA LEU A 15 1.81 -10.28 1.08
C LEU A 15 1.03 -10.47 2.39
N PRO A 16 1.66 -10.27 3.56
CA PRO A 16 1.00 -10.37 4.86
C PRO A 16 0.21 -9.09 5.17
N THR A 17 -0.58 -8.61 4.21
CA THR A 17 -1.36 -7.38 4.31
C THR A 17 -2.81 -7.64 3.94
N TYR A 18 -3.73 -6.98 4.64
CA TYR A 18 -5.17 -7.05 4.37
C TYR A 18 -5.72 -5.63 4.34
N GLY A 19 -6.50 -5.31 3.31
CA GLY A 19 -7.23 -4.05 3.20
C GLY A 19 -8.69 -4.27 3.59
N PRO A 20 -9.07 -4.09 4.87
CA PRO A 20 -10.43 -4.33 5.30
C PRO A 20 -11.38 -3.24 4.79
N SER A 21 -12.64 -3.61 4.61
CA SER A 21 -13.74 -2.68 4.44
C SER A 21 -14.16 -2.04 5.76
N VAL A 22 -14.84 -0.91 5.67
CA VAL A 22 -15.43 -0.23 6.84
C VAL A 22 -16.39 -1.16 7.60
N ASP A 23 -17.14 -2.00 6.90
CA ASP A 23 -18.13 -2.89 7.52
C ASP A 23 -17.46 -4.05 8.27
N GLU A 24 -16.41 -4.66 7.72
CA GLU A 24 -15.63 -5.69 8.43
C GLU A 24 -15.01 -5.13 9.70
N VAL A 25 -14.45 -3.92 9.64
CA VAL A 25 -13.90 -3.23 10.81
C VAL A 25 -14.97 -3.00 11.87
N LYS A 26 -16.14 -2.47 11.49
CA LYS A 26 -17.27 -2.26 12.41
C LYS A 26 -17.69 -3.57 13.07
N GLU A 27 -17.83 -4.63 12.27
CA GLU A 27 -18.24 -5.94 12.76
C GLU A 27 -17.26 -6.49 13.81
N ILE A 28 -15.95 -6.39 13.56
CA ILE A 28 -14.91 -6.82 14.51
C ILE A 28 -14.98 -6.01 15.81
N VAL A 29 -15.12 -4.69 15.71
CA VAL A 29 -15.22 -3.82 16.90
C VAL A 29 -16.46 -4.20 17.72
N THR A 30 -17.61 -4.35 17.09
CA THR A 30 -18.86 -4.75 17.77
C THR A 30 -18.73 -6.12 18.43
N LYS A 31 -18.15 -7.11 17.74
CA LYS A 31 -17.94 -8.47 18.28
C LYS A 31 -16.92 -8.53 19.41
N SER A 32 -15.99 -7.56 19.49
CA SER A 32 -15.00 -7.54 20.57
C SER A 32 -15.64 -7.33 21.95
N HIS A 33 -16.77 -6.60 22.01
CA HIS A 33 -17.38 -6.12 23.26
C HIS A 33 -16.40 -5.34 24.17
N MET A 34 -15.25 -4.89 23.64
CA MET A 34 -14.23 -4.16 24.39
C MET A 34 -14.35 -2.65 24.24
N PHE A 35 -14.87 -2.22 23.09
CA PHE A 35 -14.93 -0.82 22.70
C PHE A 35 -16.30 -0.47 22.14
N GLU A 36 -16.73 0.74 22.44
CA GLU A 36 -17.77 1.45 21.73
C GLU A 36 -17.13 2.22 20.58
N LEU A 37 -17.69 2.10 19.37
CA LEU A 37 -17.24 2.85 18.21
C LEU A 37 -17.88 4.24 18.25
N ASP A 38 -17.08 5.26 18.55
CA ASP A 38 -17.53 6.66 18.65
C ASP A 38 -17.58 7.32 17.26
N HIS A 39 -16.49 7.19 16.49
CA HIS A 39 -16.41 7.71 15.14
C HIS A 39 -15.67 6.74 14.21
N ILE A 40 -16.07 6.69 12.94
CA ILE A 40 -15.33 6.01 11.88
C ILE A 40 -15.44 6.83 10.59
N LYS A 41 -14.31 7.02 9.92
CA LYS A 41 -14.23 7.77 8.66
C LYS A 41 -13.28 7.08 7.71
N LEU A 42 -13.71 6.99 6.45
CA LEU A 42 -12.86 6.65 5.32
C LEU A 42 -12.35 7.95 4.70
N PHE A 43 -11.05 8.05 4.50
CA PHE A 43 -10.41 9.16 3.79
C PHE A 43 -9.45 8.63 2.75
N GLU A 44 -9.18 9.48 1.77
CA GLU A 44 -8.20 9.20 0.73
C GLU A 44 -6.93 9.99 1.05
N ALA A 45 -5.76 9.37 0.90
CA ALA A 45 -4.46 10.03 1.00
C ALA A 45 -3.62 9.70 -0.23
N ASN A 46 -2.86 10.66 -0.75
CA ASN A 46 -2.05 10.42 -1.95
C ASN A 46 -0.99 9.33 -1.70
N TRP A 47 -0.67 8.55 -2.73
CA TRP A 47 0.42 7.57 -2.64
C TRP A 47 1.78 8.23 -2.44
N ASP A 48 1.99 9.41 -3.04
CA ASP A 48 3.18 10.22 -2.80
C ASP A 48 3.05 10.92 -1.44
N PRO A 49 3.88 10.57 -0.44
CA PRO A 49 3.79 11.13 0.91
C PRO A 49 4.11 12.62 0.98
N TYR A 50 4.65 13.21 -0.09
CA TYR A 50 4.99 14.63 -0.17
C TYR A 50 4.02 15.43 -1.05
N ASP A 51 2.99 14.77 -1.63
CA ASP A 51 1.94 15.43 -2.39
C ASP A 51 0.71 15.61 -1.50
N ASP A 52 0.52 16.83 -0.99
CA ASP A 52 -0.64 17.24 -0.21
C ASP A 52 -1.73 17.93 -1.06
N SER A 53 -1.62 17.87 -2.39
CA SER A 53 -2.61 18.51 -3.25
C SER A 53 -3.91 17.71 -3.32
N GLU A 54 -5.02 18.44 -3.22
CA GLU A 54 -6.39 17.92 -3.26
C GLU A 54 -6.88 17.63 -4.69
N GLY A 55 -6.15 18.07 -5.71
CA GLY A 55 -6.49 17.86 -7.12
C GLY A 55 -6.03 16.51 -7.65
N ASP A 56 -6.70 16.02 -8.70
CA ASP A 56 -6.39 14.73 -9.34
C ASP A 56 -5.28 14.82 -10.40
N VAL A 57 -4.56 15.95 -10.44
CA VAL A 57 -3.47 16.20 -11.39
C VAL A 57 -2.14 15.91 -10.71
N VAL A 58 -1.31 15.08 -11.35
CA VAL A 58 0.07 14.84 -10.93
C VAL A 58 0.96 15.92 -11.52
N LEU A 59 1.49 16.81 -10.67
CA LEU A 59 2.33 17.93 -11.10
C LEU A 59 3.75 17.48 -11.47
N ASP A 60 4.29 16.49 -10.76
CA ASP A 60 5.64 15.95 -10.98
C ASP A 60 5.67 14.42 -10.89
N GLY A 61 5.23 13.76 -11.96
CA GLY A 61 5.18 12.29 -11.99
C GLY A 61 6.55 11.61 -11.86
N ALA A 62 7.65 12.32 -12.14
CA ALA A 62 9.00 11.77 -12.05
C ALA A 62 9.49 11.70 -10.59
N ASN A 63 9.23 12.73 -9.79
CA ASN A 63 9.49 12.72 -8.36
C ASN A 63 8.44 11.91 -7.60
N SER A 64 7.15 12.03 -7.95
CA SER A 64 6.11 11.23 -7.28
C SER A 64 6.31 9.74 -7.47
N SER A 65 6.67 9.28 -8.67
CA SER A 65 7.00 7.86 -8.88
C SER A 65 8.21 7.40 -8.08
N LEU A 66 9.22 8.26 -7.88
CA LEU A 66 10.37 7.95 -7.03
C LEU A 66 9.96 7.83 -5.57
N ASN A 67 9.21 8.82 -5.06
CA ASN A 67 8.76 8.86 -3.67
C ASN A 67 7.88 7.64 -3.34
N ILE A 68 6.91 7.33 -4.20
CA ILE A 68 6.05 6.15 -4.07
C ILE A 68 6.87 4.87 -4.09
N SER A 69 7.83 4.75 -5.02
CA SER A 69 8.68 3.56 -5.11
C SER A 69 9.54 3.37 -3.86
N ASN A 70 10.08 4.45 -3.32
CA ASN A 70 10.87 4.42 -2.09
C ASN A 70 10.01 4.06 -0.88
N LEU A 71 8.77 4.57 -0.80
CA LEU A 71 7.81 4.22 0.25
C LEU A 71 7.51 2.71 0.21
N ILE A 72 7.11 2.18 -0.94
CA ILE A 72 6.78 0.76 -1.10
C ILE A 72 8.02 -0.12 -0.87
N ARG A 73 9.21 0.30 -1.36
CA ARG A 73 10.48 -0.39 -1.10
C ARG A 73 10.77 -0.49 0.39
N SER A 74 10.65 0.61 1.12
CA SER A 74 10.89 0.63 2.57
C SER A 74 10.00 -0.35 3.34
N VAL A 75 8.77 -0.59 2.86
CA VAL A 75 7.82 -1.53 3.49
C VAL A 75 8.07 -2.98 3.09
N LEU A 76 8.36 -3.24 1.80
CA LEU A 76 8.38 -4.60 1.24
C LEU A 76 9.78 -5.19 1.02
N GLU A 77 10.84 -4.39 1.07
CA GLU A 77 12.20 -4.82 0.70
C GLU A 77 12.65 -6.06 1.48
N SER A 78 12.58 -6.03 2.80
CA SER A 78 13.01 -7.16 3.65
C SER A 78 12.22 -8.43 3.34
N LEU A 79 10.91 -8.31 3.11
CA LEU A 79 10.03 -9.43 2.79
C LEU A 79 10.42 -10.04 1.43
N ILE A 80 10.56 -9.20 0.39
CA ILE A 80 10.96 -9.64 -0.95
C ILE A 80 12.37 -10.27 -0.90
N ALA A 81 13.31 -9.64 -0.20
CA ALA A 81 14.68 -10.13 -0.07
C ALA A 81 14.74 -11.50 0.61
N SER A 82 13.91 -11.72 1.65
CA SER A 82 13.86 -12.99 2.37
C SER A 82 13.38 -14.16 1.50
N HIS A 83 12.49 -13.90 0.54
CA HIS A 83 11.87 -14.95 -0.29
C HIS A 83 12.59 -15.15 -1.63
N PHE A 84 13.00 -14.06 -2.27
CA PHE A 84 13.58 -14.05 -3.61
C PHE A 84 15.10 -13.81 -3.64
N GLY A 85 15.67 -13.28 -2.56
CA GLY A 85 17.06 -12.82 -2.50
C GLY A 85 17.19 -11.31 -2.74
N GLY A 86 18.24 -10.70 -2.20
CA GLY A 86 18.48 -9.25 -2.30
C GLY A 86 18.98 -8.79 -3.68
N ASN A 87 19.48 -9.70 -4.50
CA ASN A 87 20.06 -9.39 -5.82
C ASN A 87 19.03 -8.89 -6.84
N ILE A 88 17.73 -9.12 -6.62
CA ILE A 88 16.68 -8.68 -7.54
C ILE A 88 16.10 -7.30 -7.20
N LEU A 89 16.37 -6.77 -6.00
CA LEU A 89 15.65 -5.62 -5.44
C LEU A 89 15.81 -4.37 -6.31
N ASP A 90 17.03 -4.05 -6.74
CA ASP A 90 17.28 -2.82 -7.51
C ASP A 90 16.59 -2.85 -8.86
N ALA A 91 16.68 -3.96 -9.60
CA ALA A 91 16.00 -4.13 -10.87
C ALA A 91 14.46 -4.10 -10.69
N LEU A 92 13.95 -4.79 -9.66
CA LEU A 92 12.52 -4.83 -9.36
C LEU A 92 11.96 -3.43 -9.07
N PHE A 93 12.61 -2.67 -8.18
CA PHE A 93 12.13 -1.35 -7.81
C PHE A 93 12.36 -0.29 -8.88
N GLN A 94 13.34 -0.48 -9.77
CA GLN A 94 13.48 0.34 -10.97
C GLN A 94 12.32 0.12 -11.95
N GLU A 95 11.95 -1.13 -12.21
CA GLU A 95 10.78 -1.46 -13.04
C GLU A 95 9.47 -0.99 -12.39
N PHE A 96 9.31 -1.21 -11.08
CA PHE A 96 8.17 -0.71 -10.31
C PHE A 96 8.01 0.81 -10.45
N ARG A 97 9.09 1.57 -10.30
CA ARG A 97 9.09 3.02 -10.50
C ARG A 97 8.63 3.42 -11.90
N SER A 98 9.10 2.73 -12.92
CA SER A 98 8.70 2.98 -14.31
C SER A 98 7.19 2.77 -14.52
N LEU A 99 6.67 1.67 -13.97
CA LEU A 99 5.24 1.36 -14.00
C LEU A 99 4.40 2.40 -13.25
N VAL A 100 4.84 2.82 -12.07
CA VAL A 100 4.18 3.90 -11.31
C VAL A 100 4.18 5.20 -12.12
N ALA A 101 5.32 5.59 -12.71
CA ALA A 101 5.40 6.80 -13.53
C ALA A 101 4.47 6.75 -14.75
N GLN A 102 4.30 5.57 -15.37
CA GLN A 102 3.35 5.38 -16.46
C GLN A 102 1.90 5.50 -15.99
N HIS A 103 1.59 4.92 -14.84
CA HIS A 103 0.25 4.95 -14.26
C HIS A 103 -0.17 6.37 -13.83
N LEU A 104 0.75 7.14 -13.23
CA LEU A 104 0.53 8.53 -12.84
C LEU A 104 0.22 9.48 -14.01
N LYS A 105 0.54 9.11 -15.25
CA LYS A 105 0.13 9.88 -16.44
C LYS A 105 -1.36 9.75 -16.75
N ARG A 106 -2.04 8.75 -16.19
CA ARG A 106 -3.46 8.45 -16.42
C ARG A 106 -4.31 8.96 -15.28
N GLU A 107 -3.88 8.69 -14.05
CA GLU A 107 -4.63 9.04 -12.85
C GLU A 107 -3.71 9.24 -11.65
N LYS A 108 -4.17 10.08 -10.72
CA LYS A 108 -3.56 10.24 -9.42
C LYS A 108 -3.97 9.08 -8.52
N THR A 109 -3.01 8.51 -7.80
CA THR A 109 -3.23 7.34 -6.94
C THR A 109 -3.41 7.73 -5.49
N LYS A 110 -4.38 7.10 -4.83
CA LYS A 110 -4.74 7.35 -3.44
C LYS A 110 -4.86 6.04 -2.64
N PHE A 111 -4.46 6.08 -1.38
CA PHE A 111 -4.74 5.09 -0.36
C PHE A 111 -6.10 5.38 0.26
N ALA A 112 -6.92 4.34 0.42
CA ALA A 112 -8.11 4.40 1.23
C ALA A 112 -7.72 4.07 2.68
N LEU A 113 -7.92 5.02 3.59
CA LEU A 113 -7.51 4.93 4.98
C LEU A 113 -8.74 5.00 5.89
N ILE A 114 -8.85 4.06 6.82
CA ILE A 114 -9.90 4.04 7.84
C ILE A 114 -9.33 4.61 9.13
N VAL A 115 -9.88 5.73 9.59
CA VAL A 115 -9.61 6.28 10.94
C VAL A 115 -10.84 6.05 11.80
N MET A 116 -10.61 5.59 13.03
CA MET A 116 -11.67 5.37 14.01
C MET A 116 -11.30 5.90 15.39
N SER A 117 -12.32 6.39 16.09
CA SER A 117 -12.29 6.71 17.51
C SER A 117 -13.01 5.61 18.26
N LEU A 118 -12.32 5.01 19.24
CA LEU A 118 -12.84 3.93 20.06
C LEU A 118 -12.86 4.37 21.51
N LYS A 119 -13.99 4.16 22.19
CA LYS A 119 -14.12 4.39 23.62
C LYS A 119 -14.14 3.05 24.34
N LYS A 120 -13.25 2.89 25.31
CA LYS A 120 -13.23 1.67 26.14
C LYS A 120 -14.50 1.60 26.99
N ILE A 121 -15.10 0.41 27.07
CA ILE A 121 -16.32 0.19 27.86
C ILE A 121 -16.00 -0.03 29.36
N TYR A 122 -14.72 -0.19 29.72
CA TYR A 122 -14.23 -0.46 31.09
C TYR A 122 -13.09 0.46 31.53
#